data_AF-A0A3C0CTK0-F1
#
_entry.id   AF-A0A3C0CTK0-F1
#
_cell.length_a   1.000
_cell.length_b   1.000
_cell.length_c   1.000
_cell.angle_alpha   90.00
_cell.angle_beta   90.00
_cell.angle_gamma   90.00
#
_symmetry.space_group_name_H-M   'P 1'
#
loop_
_entity.id
_entity.type
_entity.pdbx_description
1 polymer ?
#
loop_
_entity_poly.entity_id
_entity_poly.type
_entity_poly.pdbx_seq_one_letter_code
_entity_poly.pdbx_strand_id
1 'polypeptide(L)'
;VPGRTLPFYVAVNVPKDQKSGTYRGNIKLMSGSQEIASVPLELRVRSFALPDTPHLRTYFYGQANASYREFDNRPAGVINENIQKLLQEHRMTGNQAQWPPRPKWKIEDGKLTVTDWTEFDTRVEKWHSEYGMRNVPAPVFTMLGDNDGWWGGDRSKPGASPFNGYSWA
;
A
#
# COMPACT_ATOMS: atom_id res chain seq x y z
N VAL A 1 13.14 30.60 -12.56
CA VAL A 1 13.22 31.87 -11.80
C VAL A 1 14.62 31.95 -11.20
N PRO A 2 15.44 32.96 -11.55
CA PRO A 2 16.75 33.18 -10.93
C PRO A 2 16.67 33.21 -9.40
N GLY A 3 17.71 32.72 -8.72
CA GLY A 3 17.77 32.72 -7.25
C GLY A 3 16.97 31.63 -6.54
N ARG A 4 16.49 30.59 -7.26
CA ARG A 4 15.82 29.41 -6.65
C ARG A 4 16.73 28.20 -6.61
N THR A 5 16.62 27.42 -5.54
CA THR A 5 17.22 26.09 -5.43
C THR A 5 16.27 25.06 -6.07
N LEU A 6 16.80 24.17 -6.89
CA LEU A 6 16.07 23.06 -7.50
C LEU A 6 16.67 21.74 -6.99
N PRO A 7 16.00 21.01 -6.09
CA PRO A 7 16.48 19.71 -5.66
C PRO A 7 16.26 18.65 -6.74
N PHE A 8 17.20 17.72 -6.87
CA PHE A 8 17.08 16.54 -7.72
C PHE A 8 17.05 15.29 -6.85
N TYR A 9 16.09 14.40 -7.12
CA TYR A 9 16.04 13.07 -6.51
C TYR A 9 16.52 12.04 -7.52
N VAL A 10 17.55 11.28 -7.17
CA VAL A 10 18.14 10.24 -8.03
C VAL A 10 17.99 8.89 -7.34
N ALA A 11 17.27 7.98 -7.98
CA ALA A 11 17.12 6.59 -7.53
C ALA A 11 17.97 5.66 -8.40
N VAL A 12 18.68 4.73 -7.76
CA VAL A 12 19.51 3.73 -8.45
C VAL A 12 18.87 2.36 -8.24
N ASN A 13 18.39 1.76 -9.33
CA ASN A 13 17.80 0.42 -9.33
C ASN A 13 18.88 -0.62 -9.67
N VAL A 14 19.16 -1.53 -8.74
CA VAL A 14 20.12 -2.62 -8.92
C VAL A 14 19.38 -3.88 -9.38
N PRO A 15 19.68 -4.42 -10.58
CA PRO A 15 19.09 -5.68 -11.06
C PRO A 15 19.37 -6.87 -10.13
N LYS A 16 18.47 -7.85 -10.12
CA LYS A 16 18.54 -9.04 -9.24
C LYS A 16 19.81 -9.87 -9.48
N ASP A 17 20.24 -9.93 -10.72
CA ASP A 17 21.39 -10.68 -11.22
C ASP A 17 22.67 -9.83 -11.35
N GLN A 18 22.63 -8.59 -10.84
CA GLN A 18 23.80 -7.71 -10.86
C GLN A 18 24.96 -8.35 -10.09
N LYS A 19 26.12 -8.46 -10.75
CA LYS A 19 27.33 -8.99 -10.13
C LYS A 19 27.71 -8.14 -8.91
N SER A 20 28.09 -8.79 -7.82
CA SER A 20 28.60 -8.09 -6.65
C SER A 20 29.91 -7.38 -6.97
N GLY A 21 30.12 -6.20 -6.38
CA GLY A 21 31.32 -5.40 -6.60
C GLY A 21 31.11 -3.93 -6.30
N THR A 22 32.17 -3.14 -6.50
CA THR A 22 32.11 -1.69 -6.41
C THR A 22 31.98 -1.10 -7.80
N TYR A 23 30.89 -0.38 -8.04
CA TYR A 23 30.60 0.36 -9.26
C TYR A 23 30.91 1.83 -9.03
N ARG A 24 31.55 2.46 -10.02
CA ARG A 24 31.93 3.88 -9.98
C ARG A 24 31.38 4.57 -11.22
N GLY A 25 30.84 5.77 -11.04
CA GLY A 25 30.32 6.60 -12.12
C GLY A 25 30.26 8.06 -11.70
N ASN A 26 29.67 8.90 -12.56
CA ASN A 26 29.43 10.31 -12.27
C ASN A 26 28.00 10.68 -12.66
N ILE A 27 27.35 11.48 -11.81
CA ILE A 27 26.11 12.17 -12.14
C ILE A 27 26.51 13.54 -12.70
N LYS A 28 26.24 13.76 -13.99
CA LYS A 28 26.55 15.02 -14.67
C LYS A 28 25.33 15.94 -14.64
N LEU A 29 25.51 17.15 -14.14
CA LEU A 29 24.52 18.21 -14.23
C LEU A 29 24.80 19.05 -15.47
N MET A 30 23.81 19.14 -16.35
CA MET A 30 23.94 19.82 -17.64
C MET A 30 23.09 21.09 -17.67
N SER A 31 23.61 22.15 -18.30
CA SER A 31 22.88 23.34 -18.73
C SER A 31 22.97 23.44 -20.26
N GLY A 32 21.93 22.96 -20.96
CA GLY A 32 22.01 22.73 -22.40
C GLY A 32 23.04 21.64 -22.71
N SER A 33 23.99 21.92 -23.59
CA SER A 33 25.10 21.02 -23.92
C SER A 33 26.30 21.13 -22.98
N GLN A 34 26.28 22.09 -22.03
CA GLN A 34 27.40 22.35 -21.13
C GLN A 34 27.25 21.57 -19.82
N GLU A 35 28.30 20.81 -19.43
CA GLU A 35 28.41 20.24 -18.09
C GLU A 35 28.74 21.36 -17.09
N ILE A 36 27.89 21.57 -16.09
CA ILE A 36 28.04 22.62 -15.07
C ILE A 36 28.46 22.07 -13.70
N ALA A 37 28.26 20.77 -13.47
CA ALA A 37 28.80 20.06 -12.30
C ALA A 37 28.88 18.55 -12.58
N SER A 38 29.76 17.86 -11.85
CA SER A 38 29.95 16.42 -11.92
C SER A 38 30.08 15.88 -10.50
N VAL A 39 29.21 14.96 -10.12
CA VAL A 39 29.19 14.39 -8.77
C VAL A 39 29.58 12.91 -8.85
N PRO A 40 30.70 12.49 -8.24
CA PRO A 40 31.10 11.09 -8.26
C PRO A 40 30.12 10.23 -7.45
N LEU A 41 29.76 9.08 -8.00
CA LEU A 41 28.90 8.10 -7.38
C LEU A 41 29.67 6.78 -7.23
N GLU A 42 29.72 6.26 -6.01
CA GLU A 42 30.21 4.91 -5.71
C GLU A 42 29.05 4.07 -5.17
N LEU A 43 28.83 2.89 -5.77
CA LEU A 43 27.80 1.93 -5.35
C LEU A 43 28.46 0.58 -5.07
N ARG A 44 28.31 0.08 -3.84
CA ARG A 44 28.69 -1.29 -3.48
C ARG A 44 27.49 -2.23 -3.61
N VAL A 45 27.53 -3.09 -4.62
CA VAL A 45 26.56 -4.20 -4.78
C VAL A 45 27.05 -5.39 -3.96
N ARG A 46 26.23 -5.85 -3.00
CA ARG A 46 26.52 -7.01 -2.16
C ARG A 46 26.08 -8.31 -2.83
N SER A 47 26.63 -9.42 -2.38
CA SER A 47 26.36 -10.77 -2.92
C SER A 47 25.03 -11.36 -2.43
N PHE A 48 23.95 -10.58 -2.49
CA PHE A 48 22.59 -11.04 -2.24
C PHE A 48 21.60 -10.21 -3.06
N ALA A 49 20.47 -10.81 -3.40
CA ALA A 49 19.35 -10.11 -4.02
C ALA A 49 18.24 -9.87 -3.00
N LEU A 50 17.53 -8.76 -3.15
CA LEU A 50 16.28 -8.55 -2.45
C LEU A 50 15.19 -9.44 -3.09
N PRO A 51 14.25 -9.97 -2.29
CA PRO A 51 13.14 -10.78 -2.79
C PRO A 51 12.23 -9.95 -3.71
N ASP A 52 11.56 -10.60 -4.65
CA ASP A 52 10.60 -9.91 -5.54
C ASP A 52 9.28 -9.59 -4.83
N THR A 53 8.96 -10.36 -3.78
CA THR A 53 7.75 -10.16 -2.97
C THR A 53 8.07 -9.55 -1.61
N PRO A 54 7.13 -8.81 -1.01
CA PRO A 54 7.27 -8.32 0.36
C PRO A 54 7.58 -9.44 1.36
N HIS A 55 8.61 -9.24 2.19
CA HIS A 55 9.02 -10.20 3.24
C HIS A 55 9.01 -9.60 4.65
N LEU A 56 8.92 -8.28 4.77
CA LEU A 56 8.79 -7.65 6.08
C LEU A 56 7.41 -7.93 6.66
N ARG A 57 7.40 -8.48 7.89
CA ARG A 57 6.18 -8.72 8.67
C ARG A 57 5.88 -7.50 9.53
N THR A 58 5.53 -6.39 8.90
CA THR A 58 5.18 -5.13 9.55
C THR A 58 4.05 -4.44 8.80
N TYR A 59 3.44 -3.45 9.43
CA TYR A 59 2.39 -2.65 8.83
C TYR A 59 2.95 -1.35 8.26
N PHE A 60 2.81 -1.20 6.95
CA PHE A 60 3.00 0.08 6.27
C PHE A 60 1.65 0.77 6.10
N TYR A 61 1.57 1.99 6.62
CA TYR A 61 0.35 2.79 6.58
C TYR A 61 0.43 3.84 5.48
N GLY A 62 -0.53 3.81 4.57
CA GLY A 62 -0.72 4.80 3.53
C GLY A 62 -2.18 4.79 3.12
N GLN A 63 -2.83 5.95 3.13
CA GLN A 63 -4.22 6.11 2.71
C GLN A 63 -4.44 7.57 2.29
N ALA A 64 -5.32 7.77 1.31
CA ALA A 64 -5.77 9.11 0.90
C ALA A 64 -6.73 9.70 1.95
N ASN A 65 -6.20 10.11 3.11
CA ASN A 65 -6.97 10.77 4.16
C ASN A 65 -7.37 12.21 3.74
N ALA A 66 -8.20 12.87 4.56
CA ALA A 66 -8.68 14.22 4.25
C ALA A 66 -7.54 15.23 4.01
N SER A 67 -6.46 15.18 4.79
CA SER A 67 -5.28 16.03 4.59
C SER A 67 -4.54 15.74 3.29
N TYR A 68 -4.60 14.52 2.75
CA TYR A 68 -3.97 14.18 1.47
C TYR A 68 -4.63 14.89 0.28
N ARG A 69 -5.91 15.30 0.42
CA ARG A 69 -6.65 16.01 -0.63
C ARG A 69 -6.07 17.39 -0.96
N GLU A 70 -5.30 17.99 -0.06
CA GLU A 70 -4.56 19.22 -0.36
C GLU A 70 -3.54 19.03 -1.49
N PHE A 71 -3.03 17.81 -1.66
CA PHE A 71 -2.02 17.46 -2.66
C PHE A 71 -2.60 16.72 -3.87
N ASP A 72 -3.64 15.90 -3.66
CA ASP A 72 -4.26 15.09 -4.71
C ASP A 72 -5.76 14.93 -4.49
N ASN A 73 -6.57 15.56 -5.35
CA ASN A 73 -8.03 15.59 -5.27
C ASN A 73 -8.73 14.52 -6.13
N ARG A 74 -7.99 13.54 -6.67
CA ARG A 74 -8.60 12.44 -7.43
C ARG A 74 -9.47 11.54 -6.54
N PRO A 75 -10.38 10.72 -7.11
CA PRO A 75 -11.17 9.77 -6.33
C PRO A 75 -10.29 8.87 -5.46
N ALA A 76 -10.68 8.64 -4.20
CA ALA A 76 -9.87 7.92 -3.22
C ALA A 76 -9.45 6.51 -3.69
N GLY A 77 -10.31 5.81 -4.45
CA GLY A 77 -9.98 4.51 -5.05
C GLY A 77 -8.76 4.58 -5.99
N VAL A 78 -8.66 5.63 -6.81
CA VAL A 78 -7.53 5.84 -7.74
C VAL A 78 -6.25 6.13 -6.98
N ILE A 79 -6.31 6.99 -5.95
CA ILE A 79 -5.15 7.31 -5.13
C ILE A 79 -4.67 6.07 -4.36
N ASN A 80 -5.60 5.31 -3.77
CA ASN A 80 -5.26 4.09 -3.05
C ASN A 80 -4.64 3.04 -3.97
N GLU A 81 -5.11 2.88 -5.21
CA GLU A 81 -4.49 1.97 -6.19
C GLU A 81 -3.04 2.39 -6.53
N ASN A 82 -2.79 3.69 -6.70
CA ASN A 82 -1.43 4.19 -6.89
C ASN A 82 -0.54 3.97 -5.66
N ILE A 83 -1.07 4.16 -4.45
CA ILE A 83 -0.36 3.84 -3.20
C ILE A 83 0.00 2.35 -3.16
N GLN A 84 -0.92 1.45 -3.50
CA GLN A 84 -0.64 0.01 -3.53
C GLN A 84 0.46 -0.34 -4.53
N LYS A 85 0.40 0.25 -5.75
CA LYS A 85 1.44 0.05 -6.75
C LYS A 85 2.81 0.53 -6.27
N LEU A 86 2.88 1.71 -5.66
CA LEU A 86 4.12 2.23 -5.09
C LEU A 86 4.66 1.31 -3.99
N LEU A 87 3.79 0.85 -3.08
CA LEU A 87 4.20 -0.09 -2.03
C LEU A 87 4.75 -1.39 -2.63
N GLN A 88 4.13 -1.91 -3.69
CA GLN A 88 4.61 -3.10 -4.39
C GLN A 88 5.97 -2.87 -5.08
N GLU A 89 6.16 -1.77 -5.80
CA GLU A 89 7.44 -1.39 -6.44
C GLU A 89 8.59 -1.35 -5.41
N HIS A 90 8.26 -1.05 -4.16
CA HIS A 90 9.19 -1.03 -3.03
C HIS A 90 9.13 -2.28 -2.14
N ARG A 91 8.49 -3.37 -2.57
CA ARG A 91 8.41 -4.67 -1.86
C ARG A 91 7.81 -4.54 -0.46
N MET A 92 6.80 -3.69 -0.31
CA MET A 92 6.04 -3.47 0.91
C MET A 92 4.60 -3.96 0.73
N THR A 93 3.99 -4.42 1.83
CA THR A 93 2.53 -4.66 1.88
C THR A 93 1.91 -3.59 2.76
N GLY A 94 0.98 -2.81 2.20
CA GLY A 94 0.22 -1.83 2.96
C GLY A 94 -0.81 -2.49 3.87
N ASN A 95 -1.32 -1.78 4.88
CA ASN A 95 -2.42 -2.27 5.71
C ASN A 95 -3.71 -1.46 5.52
N GLN A 96 -3.62 -0.13 5.51
CA GLN A 96 -4.80 0.75 5.57
C GLN A 96 -5.40 1.17 4.23
N ALA A 97 -4.66 1.05 3.12
CA ALA A 97 -5.24 1.24 1.79
C ALA A 97 -5.92 -0.04 1.24
N GLN A 98 -6.11 -1.06 2.08
CA GLN A 98 -6.64 -2.36 1.69
C GLN A 98 -7.98 -2.60 2.37
N TRP A 99 -9.05 -2.15 1.73
CA TRP A 99 -10.41 -2.46 2.14
C TRP A 99 -11.04 -3.36 1.08
N PRO A 100 -10.94 -4.69 1.21
CA PRO A 100 -11.59 -5.56 0.24
C PRO A 100 -13.11 -5.41 0.35
N PRO A 101 -13.87 -5.68 -0.72
CA PRO A 101 -15.32 -5.79 -0.64
C PRO A 101 -15.71 -6.75 0.47
N ARG A 102 -16.76 -6.41 1.22
CA ARG A 102 -17.27 -7.32 2.25
C ARG A 102 -18.00 -8.47 1.56
N PRO A 103 -17.80 -9.73 1.99
CA PRO A 103 -18.65 -10.83 1.59
C PRO A 103 -20.10 -10.51 1.96
N LYS A 104 -21.07 -10.97 1.16
CA LYS A 104 -22.48 -10.83 1.53
C LYS A 104 -22.77 -11.75 2.72
N TRP A 105 -23.64 -11.30 3.61
CA TRP A 105 -24.00 -12.04 4.81
C TRP A 105 -25.46 -11.81 5.18
N LYS A 106 -25.98 -12.68 6.04
CA LYS A 106 -27.32 -12.56 6.66
C LYS A 106 -27.26 -12.96 8.12
N ILE A 107 -28.16 -12.42 8.93
CA ILE A 107 -28.38 -12.85 10.31
C ILE A 107 -29.81 -13.39 10.41
N GLU A 108 -29.96 -14.65 10.79
CA GLU A 108 -31.24 -15.33 11.01
C GLU A 108 -31.16 -16.04 12.35
N ASP A 109 -32.15 -15.85 13.24
CA ASP A 109 -32.20 -16.46 14.59
C ASP A 109 -30.91 -16.27 15.41
N GLY A 110 -30.32 -15.08 15.31
CA GLY A 110 -29.08 -14.74 16.01
C GLY A 110 -27.81 -15.37 15.40
N LYS A 111 -27.92 -16.09 14.28
CA LYS A 111 -26.80 -16.72 13.59
C LYS A 111 -26.38 -15.90 12.36
N LEU A 112 -25.13 -15.42 12.37
CA LEU A 112 -24.49 -14.84 11.19
C LEU A 112 -24.10 -15.94 10.21
N THR A 113 -24.51 -15.81 8.96
CA THR A 113 -24.13 -16.69 7.84
C THR A 113 -23.60 -15.86 6.69
N VAL A 114 -22.38 -16.13 6.25
CA VAL A 114 -21.83 -15.55 5.03
C VAL A 114 -22.42 -16.28 3.83
N THR A 115 -22.94 -15.54 2.85
CA THR A 115 -23.70 -16.07 1.72
C THR A 115 -22.96 -15.98 0.39
N ASP A 116 -21.99 -15.07 0.24
CA ASP A 116 -21.27 -14.86 -1.01
C ASP A 116 -19.89 -14.23 -0.77
N TRP A 117 -18.83 -14.94 -1.16
CA TRP A 117 -17.44 -14.49 -1.08
C TRP A 117 -16.89 -13.91 -2.39
N THR A 118 -17.67 -13.94 -3.48
CA THR A 118 -17.16 -13.75 -4.85
C THR A 118 -16.38 -12.44 -5.04
N GLU A 119 -16.94 -11.31 -4.60
CA GLU A 119 -16.27 -10.00 -4.78
C GLU A 119 -15.03 -9.86 -3.87
N PHE A 120 -15.08 -10.44 -2.67
CA PHE A 120 -13.94 -10.48 -1.76
C PHE A 120 -12.81 -11.30 -2.38
N ASP A 121 -13.10 -12.53 -2.80
CA ASP A 121 -12.12 -13.45 -3.38
C ASP A 121 -11.51 -12.84 -4.65
N THR A 122 -12.33 -12.27 -5.54
CA THR A 122 -11.86 -11.60 -6.76
C THR A 122 -10.86 -10.48 -6.45
N ARG A 123 -11.14 -9.67 -5.41
CA ARG A 123 -10.26 -8.56 -5.02
C ARG A 123 -8.95 -9.07 -4.40
N VAL A 124 -9.05 -10.02 -3.49
CA VAL A 124 -7.89 -10.58 -2.77
C VAL A 124 -7.00 -11.35 -3.73
N GLU A 125 -7.57 -12.12 -4.66
CA GLU A 125 -6.84 -12.80 -5.72
C GLU A 125 -6.08 -11.80 -6.59
N LYS A 126 -6.74 -10.71 -7.05
CA LYS A 126 -6.08 -9.62 -7.78
C LYS A 126 -4.88 -9.06 -7.01
N TRP A 127 -5.05 -8.81 -5.70
CA TRP A 127 -3.98 -8.28 -4.86
C TRP A 127 -2.79 -9.23 -4.69
N HIS A 128 -3.07 -10.53 -4.57
CA HIS A 128 -2.02 -11.54 -4.53
C HIS A 128 -1.32 -11.65 -5.89
N SER A 129 -2.06 -11.70 -6.99
CA SER A 129 -1.51 -11.91 -8.34
C SER A 129 -0.76 -10.70 -8.88
N GLU A 130 -1.31 -9.50 -8.72
CA GLU A 130 -0.73 -8.27 -9.29
C GLU A 130 0.30 -7.64 -8.34
N TYR A 131 0.00 -7.61 -7.04
CA TYR A 131 0.83 -6.88 -6.08
C TYR A 131 1.71 -7.78 -5.22
N GLY A 132 1.64 -9.11 -5.37
CA GLY A 132 2.42 -10.05 -4.59
C GLY A 132 2.16 -9.94 -3.09
N MET A 133 0.99 -9.39 -2.70
CA MET A 133 0.64 -9.19 -1.30
C MET A 133 0.69 -10.52 -0.55
N ARG A 134 1.15 -10.48 0.70
CA ARG A 134 1.30 -11.70 1.53
C ARG A 134 0.38 -11.70 2.76
N ASN A 135 -0.27 -10.58 3.02
CA ASN A 135 -1.22 -10.42 4.11
C ASN A 135 -2.42 -9.61 3.60
N VAL A 136 -3.57 -9.86 4.22
CA VAL A 136 -4.82 -9.13 4.02
C VAL A 136 -5.25 -8.66 5.40
N PRO A 137 -5.71 -7.41 5.56
CA PRO A 137 -6.19 -6.94 6.86
C PRO A 137 -7.38 -7.76 7.33
N ALA A 138 -7.30 -8.22 8.58
CA ALA A 138 -8.46 -8.62 9.35
C ALA A 138 -8.90 -7.41 10.19
N PRO A 139 -10.21 -7.08 10.24
CA PRO A 139 -11.31 -7.98 9.92
C PRO A 139 -12.18 -7.56 8.73
N VAL A 140 -12.37 -8.50 7.80
CA VAL A 140 -13.22 -8.38 6.60
C VAL A 140 -14.69 -8.06 6.94
N PHE A 141 -15.17 -8.58 8.07
CA PHE A 141 -16.50 -8.32 8.63
C PHE A 141 -16.50 -7.26 9.73
N THR A 142 -15.48 -6.42 9.83
CA THR A 142 -15.29 -5.55 11.00
C THR A 142 -15.26 -6.38 12.31
N MET A 143 -15.68 -5.83 13.44
CA MET A 143 -15.68 -6.51 14.73
C MET A 143 -16.89 -7.43 14.94
N LEU A 144 -17.54 -7.94 13.89
CA LEU A 144 -18.66 -8.89 13.95
C LEU A 144 -18.27 -10.30 14.47
N GLY A 145 -17.16 -10.40 15.23
CA GLY A 145 -16.79 -11.60 15.98
C GLY A 145 -17.82 -11.95 17.07
N ASP A 146 -17.54 -13.02 17.82
CA ASP A 146 -18.39 -13.47 18.92
C ASP A 146 -18.74 -12.33 19.90
N ASN A 147 -19.84 -12.55 20.63
CA ASN A 147 -20.47 -11.53 21.48
C ASN A 147 -19.59 -11.04 22.64
N ASP A 148 -18.38 -11.60 22.81
CA ASP A 148 -17.49 -11.39 23.95
C ASP A 148 -16.30 -10.46 23.62
N GLY A 149 -16.25 -9.90 22.41
CA GLY A 149 -15.17 -9.01 21.97
C GLY A 149 -15.19 -7.59 22.55
N TRP A 150 -14.11 -6.84 22.26
CA TRP A 150 -13.74 -5.49 22.75
C TRP A 150 -14.82 -4.38 22.62
N TRP A 151 -15.96 -4.65 21.97
CA TRP A 151 -17.00 -3.66 21.64
C TRP A 151 -18.41 -4.18 21.94
N GLY A 152 -18.57 -4.89 23.06
CA GLY A 152 -19.84 -5.46 23.52
C GLY A 152 -21.01 -4.46 23.43
N GLY A 153 -22.07 -4.86 22.72
CA GLY A 153 -23.28 -4.07 22.54
C GLY A 153 -24.33 -4.81 21.68
N ASP A 154 -25.61 -4.44 21.83
CA ASP A 154 -26.72 -5.00 21.04
C ASP A 154 -26.58 -4.63 19.56
N ARG A 155 -26.10 -5.58 18.75
CA ARG A 155 -25.90 -5.39 17.31
C ARG A 155 -27.11 -5.73 16.45
N SER A 156 -28.29 -6.02 17.02
CA SER A 156 -29.54 -5.93 16.26
C SER A 156 -29.82 -4.48 15.82
N LYS A 157 -29.16 -3.51 16.48
CA LYS A 157 -29.18 -2.07 16.18
C LYS A 157 -27.76 -1.49 16.30
N PRO A 158 -26.83 -1.79 15.37
CA PRO A 158 -25.40 -1.57 15.58
C PRO A 158 -24.96 -0.09 15.65
N GLY A 159 -25.88 0.88 15.70
CA GLY A 159 -25.58 2.31 15.75
C GLY A 159 -24.87 2.80 14.48
N ALA A 160 -24.28 4.00 14.53
CA ALA A 160 -23.40 4.46 13.47
C ALA A 160 -22.04 3.76 13.58
N SER A 161 -21.44 3.37 12.45
CA SER A 161 -20.08 2.83 12.46
C SER A 161 -19.12 3.89 13.01
N PRO A 162 -18.19 3.51 13.92
CA PRO A 162 -17.14 4.42 14.37
C PRO A 162 -16.14 4.75 13.24
N PHE A 163 -16.22 4.04 12.11
CA PHE A 163 -15.36 4.26 10.95
C PHE A 163 -16.07 5.14 9.92
N ASN A 164 -15.89 6.45 10.07
CA ASN A 164 -16.00 7.48 9.03
C ASN A 164 -17.15 7.35 8.00
N GLY A 165 -18.38 7.13 8.48
CA GLY A 165 -19.58 7.11 7.63
C GLY A 165 -19.82 5.83 6.83
N TYR A 166 -19.04 4.77 7.08
CA TYR A 166 -19.33 3.46 6.49
C TYR A 166 -20.53 2.82 7.17
N SER A 167 -21.43 2.26 6.37
CA SER A 167 -22.50 1.38 6.87
C SER A 167 -21.89 0.11 7.50
N TRP A 168 -22.54 -0.42 8.55
CA TRP A 168 -22.23 -1.75 9.12
C TRP A 168 -22.48 -2.89 8.12
N ALA A 169 -23.35 -2.65 7.13
CA ALA A 169 -23.53 -3.46 5.92
C ALA A 169 -22.54 -3.00 4.84
#